data_AF-A0A973SU58-F1
#
_entry.id   AF-A0A973SU58-F1
#
_cell.length_a   1.000
_cell.length_b   1.000
_cell.length_c   1.000
_cell.angle_alpha   90.00
_cell.angle_beta   90.00
_cell.angle_gamma   90.00
#
_symmetry.space_group_name_H-M   'P 1'
#
loop_
_entity.id
_entity.type
_entity.pdbx_description
1 polymer ?
#
loop_
_entity_poly.entity_id
_entity_poly.type
_entity_poly.pdbx_seq_one_letter_code
_entity_poly.pdbx_strand_id
1 'polypeptide(L)'
;GQRAAARAAEPAWALAAGQDLRYPEAEGRAPGPVGALMTRYSDRLMHTATLRRGACRAFLGVLSLSAGQTAAMRPDVMASVLNPVRPDPLQDPPFTPEERSRMIALFTRG
;
A
#
# COMPACT_ATOMS: atom_id res chain seq x y z
N GLY A 1 8.41 20.60 12.09
CA GLY A 1 7.68 21.53 12.99
C GLY A 1 6.24 21.07 13.14
N GLN A 2 5.70 21.09 14.37
CA GLN A 2 4.41 20.48 14.75
C GLN A 2 3.20 20.89 13.86
N ARG A 3 3.18 22.11 13.32
CA ARG A 3 2.11 22.58 12.40
C ARG A 3 2.13 21.91 11.01
N ALA A 4 3.28 21.44 10.54
CA ALA A 4 3.37 20.70 9.28
C ALA A 4 2.89 19.26 9.46
N ALA A 5 3.16 18.67 10.63
CA ALA A 5 2.62 17.37 11.02
C ALA A 5 1.09 17.42 11.17
N ALA A 6 0.54 18.47 11.79
CA ALA A 6 -0.91 18.66 11.92
C ALA A 6 -1.63 18.78 10.56
N ARG A 7 -1.06 19.53 9.61
CA ARG A 7 -1.61 19.64 8.24
C ARG A 7 -1.51 18.35 7.42
N ALA A 8 -0.50 17.52 7.71
CA ALA A 8 -0.35 16.22 7.08
C ALA A 8 -1.28 15.15 7.67
N ALA A 9 -1.64 15.29 8.96
CA ALA A 9 -2.47 14.35 9.69
C ALA A 9 -3.94 14.41 9.25
N GLU A 10 -4.48 15.60 8.95
CA GLU A 10 -5.91 15.77 8.67
C GLU A 10 -6.40 14.96 7.44
N PRO A 11 -5.73 14.99 6.27
CA PRO A 11 -6.16 14.12 5.17
C PRO A 11 -5.89 12.64 5.47
N ALA A 12 -4.96 12.31 6.39
CA ALA A 12 -4.48 10.94 6.62
C ALA A 12 -5.46 10.25 7.54
N TRP A 13 -5.98 11.03 8.48
CA TRP A 13 -7.17 10.76 9.26
C TRP A 13 -8.38 10.52 8.36
N ALA A 14 -8.64 11.37 7.36
CA ALA A 14 -9.75 11.17 6.43
C ALA A 14 -9.59 9.89 5.58
N LEU A 15 -8.37 9.57 5.16
CA LEU A 15 -8.05 8.35 4.43
C LEU A 15 -8.20 7.10 5.31
N ALA A 16 -7.67 7.13 6.54
CA ALA A 16 -7.73 6.02 7.50
C ALA A 16 -9.16 5.75 7.98
N ALA A 17 -9.92 6.80 8.34
CA ALA A 17 -11.33 6.68 8.71
C ALA A 17 -12.20 6.11 7.58
N GLY A 18 -11.84 6.40 6.32
CA GLY A 18 -12.49 5.80 5.15
C GLY A 18 -12.20 4.31 4.97
N GLN A 19 -11.09 3.80 5.52
CA GLN A 19 -10.79 2.36 5.54
C GLN A 19 -11.54 1.63 6.67
N ASP A 20 -11.73 2.26 7.83
CA ASP A 20 -12.49 1.68 8.95
C ASP A 20 -13.97 1.47 8.62
N LEU A 21 -14.52 2.26 7.68
CA LEU A 21 -15.87 2.09 7.12
C LEU A 21 -16.08 0.80 6.30
N ARG A 22 -15.02 0.00 6.05
CA ARG A 22 -15.14 -1.33 5.43
C ARG A 22 -15.65 -2.40 6.41
N TYR A 23 -15.66 -2.13 7.71
CA TYR A 23 -16.19 -3.04 8.72
C TYR A 23 -17.70 -2.79 8.91
N PRO A 24 -18.56 -3.84 8.85
CA PRO A 24 -20.01 -3.69 8.94
C PRO A 24 -20.49 -3.10 10.27
N GLU A 25 -19.67 -3.16 11.32
CA GLU A 25 -19.90 -2.59 12.64
C GLU A 25 -19.53 -1.10 12.78
N ALA A 26 -18.95 -0.47 11.75
CA ALA A 26 -18.59 0.95 11.79
C ALA A 26 -19.76 1.84 11.35
N GLU A 27 -20.32 2.64 12.27
CA GLU A 27 -21.36 3.63 11.94
C GLU A 27 -20.77 4.83 11.17
N GLY A 28 -21.16 4.99 9.90
CA GLY A 28 -20.86 6.18 9.11
C GLY A 28 -21.47 6.15 7.71
N ARG A 29 -21.67 7.34 7.13
CA ARG A 29 -22.22 7.54 5.78
C ARG A 29 -21.36 6.77 4.76
N ALA A 30 -21.98 5.91 3.94
CA ALA A 30 -21.31 5.22 2.85
C ALA A 30 -20.41 6.19 2.06
N PRO A 31 -19.16 5.83 1.76
CA PRO A 31 -18.22 6.74 1.12
C PRO A 31 -18.83 7.25 -0.18
N GLY A 32 -18.95 8.57 -0.31
CA GLY A 32 -19.39 9.20 -1.55
C GLY A 32 -18.43 8.85 -2.72
N PRO A 33 -18.77 9.23 -3.95
CA PRO A 33 -17.98 8.88 -5.14
C PRO A 33 -16.50 9.25 -5.04
N VAL A 34 -16.17 10.35 -4.35
CA VAL A 34 -14.79 10.77 -4.07
C VAL A 34 -14.08 9.81 -3.12
N GLY A 35 -14.76 9.33 -2.07
CA GLY A 35 -14.22 8.36 -1.13
C GLY A 35 -13.96 7.01 -1.80
N ALA A 36 -14.89 6.54 -2.63
CA ALA A 36 -14.70 5.32 -3.41
C ALA A 36 -13.49 5.42 -4.37
N LEU A 37 -13.29 6.59 -4.99
CA LEU A 37 -12.12 6.86 -5.82
C LEU A 37 -10.82 6.81 -5.01
N MET A 38 -10.79 7.43 -3.83
CA MET A 38 -9.62 7.41 -2.94
C MET A 38 -9.32 6.01 -2.43
N THR A 39 -10.33 5.22 -2.08
CA THR A 39 -10.15 3.81 -1.70
C THR A 39 -9.53 3.01 -2.84
N ARG A 40 -10.05 3.14 -4.06
CA ARG A 40 -9.45 2.49 -5.25
C ARG A 40 -8.03 2.96 -5.50
N TYR A 41 -7.74 4.24 -5.29
CA TYR A 41 -6.39 4.78 -5.42
C TYR A 41 -5.43 4.14 -4.40
N SER A 42 -5.83 4.08 -3.13
CA SER A 42 -5.06 3.46 -2.05
C SER A 42 -4.79 1.98 -2.30
N ASP A 43 -5.81 1.23 -2.73
CA ASP A 43 -5.66 -0.20 -3.08
C ASP A 43 -4.63 -0.38 -4.20
N ARG A 44 -4.68 0.46 -5.25
CA ARG A 44 -3.68 0.45 -6.35
C ARG A 44 -2.30 0.89 -5.90
N LEU A 45 -2.20 1.89 -5.03
CA LEU A 45 -0.94 2.39 -4.49
C LEU A 45 -0.22 1.29 -3.69
N MET A 46 -0.94 0.61 -2.81
CA MET A 46 -0.42 -0.51 -2.01
C MET A 46 0.07 -1.65 -2.90
N HIS A 47 -0.68 -2.01 -3.94
CA HIS A 47 -0.22 -3.01 -4.91
C HIS A 47 1.01 -2.54 -5.68
N THR A 48 1.04 -1.29 -6.15
CA THR A 48 2.18 -0.74 -6.90
C THR A 48 3.43 -0.64 -6.03
N ALA A 49 3.28 -0.40 -4.72
CA ALA A 49 4.37 -0.32 -3.76
C ALA A 49 5.14 -1.64 -3.61
N THR A 50 4.52 -2.81 -3.86
CA THR A 50 5.24 -4.09 -3.85
C THR A 50 6.13 -4.28 -5.07
N LEU A 51 5.88 -3.53 -6.15
CA LEU A 51 6.54 -3.69 -7.45
C LEU A 51 7.49 -2.53 -7.79
N ARG A 52 7.25 -1.32 -7.27
CA ARG A 52 7.96 -0.09 -7.65
C ARG A 52 8.52 0.62 -6.42
N ARG A 53 9.84 0.82 -6.38
CA ARG A 53 10.55 1.47 -5.26
C ARG A 53 10.05 2.88 -4.95
N GLY A 54 9.70 3.67 -5.96
CA GLY A 54 9.17 5.04 -5.78
C GLY A 54 7.83 5.07 -5.03
N ALA A 55 6.89 4.22 -5.45
CA ALA A 55 5.60 4.05 -4.78
C ALA A 55 5.77 3.48 -3.36
N CYS A 56 6.68 2.51 -3.18
CA CYS A 56 7.03 1.95 -1.88
C CYS A 56 7.52 3.02 -0.90
N ARG A 57 8.46 3.87 -1.33
CA ARG A 57 9.00 4.96 -0.50
C ARG A 57 7.92 5.97 -0.12
N ALA A 58 7.06 6.35 -1.07
CA ALA A 58 5.96 7.26 -0.79
C ALA A 58 4.97 6.66 0.21
N PHE A 59 4.57 5.39 0.01
CA PHE A 59 3.67 4.67 0.89
C PHE A 59 4.23 4.54 2.31
N LEU A 60 5.47 4.05 2.46
CA LEU A 60 6.13 3.94 3.77
C LEU A 60 6.35 5.31 4.42
N GLY A 61 6.63 6.36 3.63
CA GLY A 61 6.75 7.73 4.12
C GLY A 61 5.46 8.23 4.77
N VAL A 62 4.32 7.94 4.15
CA VAL A 62 2.99 8.29 4.69
C VAL A 62 2.67 7.44 5.93
N LEU A 63 2.88 6.12 5.87
CA LEU A 63 2.62 5.23 7.01
C LEU A 63 3.48 5.57 8.24
N SER A 64 4.74 5.93 8.03
CA SER A 64 5.65 6.35 9.10
C SER A 64 5.46 7.80 9.54
N LEU A 65 4.51 8.54 8.94
CA LEU A 65 4.31 9.98 9.15
C LEU A 65 5.57 10.84 8.89
N SER A 66 6.59 10.29 8.24
CA SER A 66 7.81 11.01 7.86
C SER A 66 7.59 11.90 6.64
N ALA A 67 6.54 11.63 5.86
CA ALA A 67 6.05 12.46 4.78
C ALA A 67 4.53 12.64 4.87
N GLY A 68 4.01 13.79 4.41
CA GLY A 68 2.57 14.00 4.26
C GLY A 68 2.00 13.21 3.09
N GLN A 69 0.68 13.01 3.06
CA GLN A 69 0.01 12.25 2.01
C GLN A 69 0.15 12.82 0.61
N THR A 70 0.44 14.12 0.47
CA THR A 70 0.75 14.73 -0.82
C THR A 70 1.96 14.06 -1.48
N ALA A 71 2.85 13.41 -0.71
CA ALA A 71 3.93 12.59 -1.23
C ALA A 71 3.41 11.39 -2.06
N ALA A 72 2.30 10.79 -1.63
CA ALA A 72 1.63 9.74 -2.39
C ALA A 72 0.88 10.27 -3.61
N MET A 73 0.61 11.58 -3.71
CA MET A 73 -0.03 12.23 -4.85
C MET A 73 0.96 12.94 -5.78
N ARG A 74 2.26 12.70 -5.63
CA ARG A 74 3.25 13.27 -6.54
C ARG A 74 3.06 12.71 -7.96
N PRO A 75 3.28 13.51 -9.02
CA PRO A 75 3.03 13.07 -10.40
C PRO A 75 3.74 11.76 -10.77
N ASP A 76 4.98 11.55 -10.29
CA ASP A 76 5.76 10.34 -10.56
C ASP A 76 5.18 9.09 -9.88
N VAL A 77 4.65 9.26 -8.66
CA VAL A 77 3.95 8.19 -7.92
C VAL A 77 2.62 7.90 -8.59
N MET A 78 1.82 8.93 -8.90
CA MET A 78 0.54 8.76 -9.58
C MET A 78 0.70 8.09 -10.95
N ALA A 79 1.69 8.50 -11.74
CA ALA A 79 2.00 7.84 -13.01
C ALA A 79 2.33 6.35 -12.82
N SER A 80 3.06 6.00 -11.77
CA SER A 80 3.38 4.61 -11.43
C SER A 80 2.14 3.81 -10.99
N VAL A 81 1.25 4.42 -10.21
CA VAL A 81 -0.01 3.78 -9.76
C VAL A 81 -0.99 3.60 -10.92
N LEU A 82 -1.04 4.58 -11.83
CA LEU A 82 -1.90 4.57 -13.01
C LEU A 82 -1.39 3.64 -14.10
N ASN A 83 -0.08 3.39 -14.17
CA ASN A 83 0.58 2.46 -15.09
C ASN A 83 0.97 1.14 -14.39
N PRO A 84 0.02 0.19 -14.22
CA PRO A 84 0.27 -1.03 -13.47
C PRO A 84 1.35 -1.88 -14.13
N VAL A 85 2.35 -2.29 -13.36
CA VAL A 85 3.23 -3.40 -13.73
C VAL A 85 2.51 -4.68 -13.35
N ARG A 86 2.35 -5.58 -14.32
CA ARG A 86 1.92 -6.95 -14.06
C ARG A 86 3.12 -7.84 -14.34
N PRO A 87 3.92 -8.21 -13.32
CA PRO A 87 4.97 -9.19 -13.52
C PRO A 87 4.32 -10.52 -13.92
N ASP A 88 4.98 -11.26 -14.80
CA ASP A 88 4.49 -12.57 -15.18
C ASP A 88 4.37 -13.47 -13.94
N PRO A 89 3.29 -14.27 -13.82
CA PRO A 89 3.18 -15.22 -12.75
C PRO A 89 4.40 -16.14 -12.73
N LEU A 90 4.97 -16.35 -11.54
CA LEU A 90 6.03 -17.34 -11.36
C LEU A 90 5.47 -18.71 -11.73
N GLN A 91 6.07 -19.34 -12.74
CA GLN A 91 5.67 -20.68 -13.20
C GLN A 91 6.17 -21.77 -12.25
N ASP A 92 7.29 -21.50 -11.58
CA ASP A 92 7.92 -22.40 -10.62
C ASP A 92 8.33 -21.63 -9.35
N PRO A 93 8.46 -22.33 -8.21
CA PRO A 93 8.99 -21.72 -6.99
C PRO A 93 10.33 -21.04 -7.26
N PRO A 94 10.57 -19.81 -6.77
CA PRO A 94 11.81 -19.07 -6.98
C PRO A 94 12.92 -19.58 -6.05
N PHE A 95 13.04 -20.89 -5.90
CA PHE A 95 14.06 -21.53 -5.11
C PHE A 95 14.98 -22.29 -6.05
N THR A 96 16.28 -22.12 -5.83
CA THR A 96 17.24 -23.06 -6.40
C THR A 96 16.95 -24.46 -5.85
N PRO A 97 17.35 -25.53 -6.58
CA PRO A 97 17.20 -26.90 -6.10
C PRO A 97 17.79 -27.12 -4.69
N GLU A 98 18.86 -26.40 -4.38
CA GLU A 98 19.56 -26.47 -3.09
C GLU A 98 18.77 -25.79 -1.96
N GLU A 99 18.24 -24.58 -2.19
CA GLU A 99 17.37 -23.88 -1.23
C GLU A 99 16.10 -24.68 -0.94
N ARG A 100 15.50 -25.30 -1.98
CA ARG A 100 14.32 -26.14 -1.83
C ARG A 100 14.59 -27.34 -0.92
N SER A 101 15.76 -27.96 -1.07
CA SER A 101 16.17 -29.11 -0.26
C SER A 101 16.33 -28.74 1.22
N ARG A 102 16.90 -27.56 1.51
CA ARG A 102 17.04 -27.03 2.86
C ARG A 102 15.68 -26.69 3.50
N MET A 103 14.75 -26.12 2.73
CA MET A 103 13.41 -25.81 3.22
C MET A 103 12.63 -27.09 3.59
N ILE A 104 12.67 -28.13 2.74
CA ILE A 104 12.03 -29.42 3.03
C ILE A 104 12.62 -30.05 4.31
N ALA A 105 13.95 -30.01 4.46
CA ALA A 105 14.60 -30.56 5.66
C ALA A 105 14.17 -29.87 6.97
N LEU A 106 13.80 -28.58 6.94
CA LEU A 106 13.28 -27.87 8.11
C LEU A 106 11.88 -28.33 8.53
N PHE A 107 11.03 -28.71 7.57
CA PHE A 107 9.66 -29.16 7.85
C PHE A 107 9.54 -30.66 8.14
N THR A 108 10.54 -31.46 7.76
CA THR A 108 10.52 -32.92 7.95
C THR A 108 11.24 -33.37 9.23
N ARG A 109 11.85 -32.45 9.97
CA ARG A 109 12.51 -32.71 11.24
C ARG A 109 11.55 -32.34 12.38
N GLY A 110 10.48 -33.11 12.51
CA GLY A 110 9.49 -33.07 13.60
C GLY A 110 9.25 -34.47 14.13
#